data_AF-A0A142YIK5-F1
#
_entry.id   AF-A0A142YIK5-F1
#
_cell.length_a   1.000
_cell.length_b   1.000
_cell.length_c   1.000
_cell.angle_alpha   90.00
_cell.angle_beta   90.00
_cell.angle_gamma   90.00
#
_symmetry.space_group_name_H-M   'P 1'
#
loop_
_entity.id
_entity.type
_entity.pdbx_description
1 polymer ?
#
loop_
_entity_poly.entity_id
_entity_poly.type
_entity_poly.pdbx_seq_one_letter_code
_entity_poly.pdbx_strand_id
1 'polypeptide(L)'
;MLALGLVSLLAVGGVALVSIPGMSKPIRGFFAPTALDIIPFEIKRGPLPITVSEKGSLESAKNEDVYCQVEGQTTIIFILPEGTRVKKGELVCELDSAALRESLINQKISTQGADAAYQQAKLTREVAEIAVKEYEEGIYQQDKATINGEIKLAESDLARAADRVDWANRMFDKGYVSRAQKVSEELNHQKAQFSLEQAMSKLTVLENFTKAKTIKELKSDVEKALSDELAKKQTFELEREKEAKFEKQIVNCKLFAPGEGLVVYANDPGRNFGSNTPQVEEGATVRERQKIFSLPDIGNMQVNAKIHESQIDKIVPKMKARIRVDAFADMELEGSVVDVAPLPDPSSFFSSDIKVYTSHIRIDNPLPGLRPGMNAEVVILVDRKEDVLTVPVQAILEYKGKDHLAVRTPNGFDRKEVAIGATNDKYVEIVEGVSEGQIVALNPITLLSDEEKRELFAVGRGAAKKDFAKGEEGAEGSAEAGGPGVPGGPGGPDAAKAKGKAGRRGGAGGGAAGGMGAFMEKMKNVPAEDRAKLKSASDEERAEILKKAGFSDSELDQMRQMRAGGGGGPGGPGGGGPGGPGGGGPGGPGGGGPGGPGGGGRGPGGPGGGN
;
A
#
# COMPACT_ATOMS: atom_id res chain seq x y z
N MET A 1 7.55 31.39 87.66
CA MET A 1 7.28 32.69 87.01
C MET A 1 6.31 32.41 85.87
N LEU A 2 5.00 32.33 86.11
CA LEU A 2 4.00 33.44 86.01
C LEU A 2 4.04 34.09 84.61
N ALA A 3 3.01 34.09 83.76
CA ALA A 3 1.55 33.90 83.90
C ALA A 3 0.99 33.28 82.57
N LEU A 4 0.04 32.34 82.47
CA LEU A 4 -1.30 32.11 83.06
C LEU A 4 -2.36 33.17 82.68
N GLY A 5 -3.42 32.74 81.98
CA GLY A 5 -4.76 33.31 82.19
C GLY A 5 -5.67 33.47 80.96
N LEU A 6 -6.51 32.45 80.74
CA LEU A 6 -7.88 32.48 80.21
C LEU A 6 -8.62 33.83 80.17
N VAL A 7 -9.59 33.99 79.25
CA VAL A 7 -11.04 33.99 79.56
C VAL A 7 -11.86 34.01 78.25
N SER A 8 -12.72 33.01 78.10
CA SER A 8 -13.90 32.99 77.23
C SER A 8 -15.08 33.62 77.97
N LEU A 9 -15.95 34.36 77.29
CA LEU A 9 -17.33 34.52 77.75
C LEU A 9 -18.31 34.81 76.60
N LEU A 10 -19.18 33.83 76.35
CA LEU A 10 -20.50 33.96 75.74
C LEU A 10 -21.38 34.86 76.63
N ALA A 11 -22.06 35.84 76.06
CA ALA A 11 -23.17 36.53 76.72
C ALA A 11 -24.41 36.51 75.83
N VAL A 12 -25.26 35.52 76.10
CA VAL A 12 -26.69 35.49 75.81
C VAL A 12 -27.34 36.60 76.65
N GLY A 13 -28.01 37.56 76.00
CA GLY A 13 -28.73 38.65 76.66
C GLY A 13 -30.21 38.62 76.30
N GLY A 14 -30.99 37.84 77.04
CA GLY A 14 -32.45 37.87 77.01
C GLY A 14 -33.01 38.75 78.13
N VAL A 15 -33.91 39.66 77.74
CA VAL A 15 -35.06 40.25 78.46
C VAL A 15 -34.81 41.04 79.76
N ALA A 16 -35.07 42.35 79.70
CA ALA A 16 -35.72 43.09 80.78
C ALA A 16 -36.69 44.14 80.17
N LEU A 17 -37.96 43.77 80.13
CA LEU A 17 -39.10 44.63 79.80
C LEU A 17 -39.44 45.44 81.06
N VAL A 18 -39.07 46.73 81.08
CA VAL A 18 -39.57 47.69 82.08
C VAL A 18 -40.28 48.81 81.33
N SER A 19 -41.60 48.81 81.49
CA SER A 19 -42.55 49.78 80.96
C SER A 19 -42.47 51.09 81.72
N ILE A 20 -41.92 52.13 81.08
CA ILE A 20 -42.08 53.53 81.50
C ILE A 20 -43.01 54.21 80.49
N PRO A 21 -44.21 54.67 80.88
CA PRO A 21 -45.15 55.30 79.97
C PRO A 21 -44.83 56.79 79.76
N GLY A 22 -44.75 57.21 78.49
CA GLY A 22 -44.98 58.60 78.09
C GLY A 22 -43.79 59.35 77.49
N MET A 23 -43.54 59.19 76.20
CA MET A 23 -43.26 60.32 75.28
C MET A 23 -43.35 59.87 73.82
N SER A 24 -44.33 60.43 73.13
CA SER A 24 -44.67 60.23 71.73
C SER A 24 -43.82 61.10 70.79
N LYS A 25 -43.18 60.51 69.77
CA LYS A 25 -43.02 61.05 68.40
C LYS A 25 -42.37 60.00 67.46
N PRO A 26 -42.84 59.85 66.21
CA PRO A 26 -42.46 58.74 65.33
C PRO A 26 -41.16 59.01 64.55
N ILE A 27 -40.26 58.02 64.51
CA ILE A 27 -39.05 58.02 63.64
C ILE A 27 -39.43 57.39 62.31
N ARG A 28 -39.32 58.20 61.25
CA ARG A 28 -39.59 57.85 59.85
C ARG A 28 -38.25 57.78 59.12
N GLY A 29 -37.96 56.64 58.49
CA GLY A 29 -37.06 56.55 57.34
C GLY A 29 -35.56 56.37 57.63
N PHE A 30 -35.07 55.13 57.46
CA PHE A 30 -33.68 54.84 57.06
C PHE A 30 -33.70 53.65 56.09
N PHE A 31 -33.92 53.92 54.80
CA PHE A 31 -33.44 53.05 53.73
C PHE A 31 -32.10 53.64 53.26
N ALA A 32 -31.00 53.07 53.72
CA ALA A 32 -29.71 53.26 53.08
C ALA A 32 -29.61 52.23 51.94
N PRO A 33 -29.35 52.63 50.67
CA PRO A 33 -29.14 51.66 49.61
C PRO A 33 -27.82 50.95 49.85
N THR A 34 -27.87 49.62 49.84
CA THR A 34 -26.71 48.73 49.81
C THR A 34 -25.84 49.10 48.61
N ALA A 35 -24.65 49.65 48.86
CA ALA A 35 -23.70 49.94 47.79
C ALA A 35 -23.25 48.59 47.18
N LEU A 36 -23.63 48.35 45.93
CA LEU A 36 -23.07 47.28 45.10
C LEU A 36 -21.57 47.54 44.96
N ASP A 37 -20.74 46.60 45.39
CA ASP A 37 -19.29 46.65 45.23
C ASP A 37 -18.96 46.46 43.74
N ILE A 38 -18.89 47.58 43.02
CA ILE A 38 -18.53 47.62 41.59
C ILE A 38 -17.04 47.89 41.52
N ILE A 39 -16.29 46.92 40.99
CA ILE A 39 -14.84 47.07 40.82
C ILE A 39 -14.59 48.03 39.64
N PRO A 40 -14.04 49.23 39.88
CA PRO A 40 -13.76 50.18 38.81
C PRO A 40 -12.46 49.78 38.08
N PHE A 41 -12.46 49.87 36.76
CA PHE A 41 -11.29 49.73 35.91
C PHE A 41 -11.06 51.01 35.11
N GLU A 42 -9.85 51.52 35.14
CA GLU A 42 -9.45 52.72 34.38
C GLU A 42 -9.00 52.32 32.98
N ILE A 43 -9.61 52.89 31.94
CA ILE A 43 -9.22 52.65 30.56
C ILE A 43 -7.85 53.25 30.30
N LYS A 44 -6.89 52.40 29.93
CA LYS A 44 -5.53 52.80 29.58
C LYS A 44 -5.20 52.38 28.16
N ARG A 45 -4.39 53.20 27.50
CA ARG A 45 -3.72 52.80 26.27
C ARG A 45 -2.63 51.81 26.61
N GLY A 46 -2.57 50.73 25.86
CA GLY A 46 -1.57 49.70 26.09
C GLY A 46 -1.44 48.75 24.91
N PRO A 47 -0.37 47.96 24.90
CA PRO A 47 -0.17 46.96 23.87
C PRO A 47 -1.21 45.84 24.02
N LEU A 48 -1.98 45.60 22.95
CA LEU A 48 -2.90 44.47 22.84
C LEU A 48 -2.28 43.40 21.92
N PRO A 49 -1.65 42.35 22.46
CA PRO A 49 -1.25 41.21 21.67
C PRO A 49 -2.49 40.40 21.28
N ILE A 50 -2.69 40.18 19.99
CA ILE A 50 -3.73 39.31 19.45
C ILE A 50 -3.09 37.93 19.31
N THR A 51 -3.56 37.00 20.15
CA THR A 51 -3.04 35.64 20.20
C THR A 51 -4.12 34.63 19.91
N VAL A 52 -3.75 33.56 19.23
CA VAL A 52 -4.59 32.37 19.06
C VAL A 52 -3.94 31.24 19.86
N SER A 53 -4.65 30.71 20.85
CA SER A 53 -4.19 29.56 21.64
C SER A 53 -4.90 28.30 21.17
N GLU A 54 -4.13 27.30 20.75
CA GLU A 54 -4.65 26.01 20.31
C GLU A 54 -3.83 24.86 20.87
N LYS A 55 -4.42 23.67 20.93
CA LYS A 55 -3.74 22.45 21.36
C LYS A 55 -3.18 21.70 20.15
N GLY A 56 -2.05 21.06 20.35
CA GLY A 56 -1.39 20.24 19.35
C GLY A 56 -0.61 19.09 19.94
N SER A 57 -0.12 18.23 19.06
CA SER A 57 0.78 17.12 19.41
C SER A 57 2.15 17.34 18.77
N LEU A 58 3.21 17.04 19.50
CA LEU A 58 4.57 17.04 18.97
C LEU A 58 4.75 15.91 17.96
N GLU A 59 5.32 16.22 16.81
CA GLU A 59 5.76 15.27 15.81
C GLU A 59 7.16 15.67 15.32
N SER A 60 7.88 14.74 14.73
CA SER A 60 9.11 15.12 14.03
C SER A 60 8.76 15.70 12.66
N ALA A 61 9.44 16.79 12.28
CA ALA A 61 9.32 17.38 10.95
C ALA A 61 9.83 16.45 9.85
N LYS A 62 10.70 15.50 10.19
CA LYS A 62 11.25 14.52 9.26
C LYS A 62 11.20 13.12 9.86
N ASN A 63 10.30 12.31 9.33
CA ASN A 63 10.21 10.89 9.64
C ASN A 63 10.79 10.07 8.49
N GLU A 64 11.77 9.22 8.78
CA GLU A 64 12.27 8.24 7.82
C GLU A 64 11.65 6.87 8.12
N ASP A 65 10.74 6.44 7.25
CA ASP A 65 10.04 5.17 7.36
C ASP A 65 10.84 4.05 6.67
N VAL A 66 11.08 2.96 7.40
CA VAL A 66 11.77 1.78 6.86
C VAL A 66 10.77 0.66 6.66
N TYR A 67 10.71 0.16 5.43
CA TYR A 67 9.81 -0.92 5.01
C TYR A 67 10.60 -2.20 4.75
N CYS A 68 9.93 -3.34 4.96
CA CYS A 68 10.47 -4.63 4.52
C CYS A 68 10.54 -4.69 2.99
N GLN A 69 11.73 -4.95 2.45
CA GLN A 69 11.98 -5.11 1.02
C GLN A 69 12.16 -6.58 0.60
N VAL A 70 11.98 -7.52 1.53
CA VAL A 70 12.07 -8.95 1.26
C VAL A 70 10.74 -9.41 0.65
N GLU A 71 10.81 -10.09 -0.49
CA GLU A 71 9.62 -10.64 -1.15
C GLU A 71 9.01 -11.77 -0.32
N GLY A 72 7.68 -11.82 -0.26
CA GLY A 72 6.96 -12.84 0.50
C GLY A 72 6.82 -12.52 1.97
N GLN A 73 6.93 -13.55 2.82
CA GLN A 73 6.81 -13.47 4.26
C GLN A 73 8.10 -13.95 4.92
N THR A 74 8.56 -13.21 5.93
CA THR A 74 9.74 -13.56 6.75
C THR A 74 9.47 -13.22 8.20
N THR A 75 10.24 -13.79 9.11
CA THR A 75 10.15 -13.54 10.55
C THR A 75 11.24 -12.59 11.01
N ILE A 76 10.94 -11.75 12.01
CA ILE A 76 11.95 -10.91 12.66
C ILE A 76 12.75 -11.78 13.63
N ILE A 77 14.07 -11.86 13.46
CA ILE A 77 14.96 -12.54 14.41
C ILE A 77 15.32 -11.59 15.55
N PHE A 78 15.64 -10.35 15.19
CA PHE A 78 16.17 -9.36 16.12
C PHE A 78 15.66 -7.98 15.73
N ILE A 79 15.24 -7.19 16.71
CA ILE A 79 14.93 -5.77 16.53
C ILE A 79 15.35 -4.98 17.77
N LEU A 80 15.95 -3.80 17.57
CA LEU A 80 16.30 -2.92 18.68
C LEU A 80 15.04 -2.44 19.43
N PRO A 81 15.05 -2.44 20.78
CA PRO A 81 13.93 -1.96 21.57
C PRO A 81 13.47 -0.55 21.19
N GLU A 82 12.17 -0.30 21.26
CA GLU A 82 11.62 1.05 21.05
C GLU A 82 12.23 2.08 22.00
N GLY A 83 12.45 3.28 21.48
CA GLY A 83 13.08 4.35 22.24
C GLY A 83 14.62 4.27 22.26
N THR A 84 15.23 3.29 21.60
CA THR A 84 16.68 3.25 21.40
C THR A 84 17.11 4.30 20.39
N ARG A 85 18.17 5.05 20.69
CA ARG A 85 18.76 6.03 19.76
C ARG A 85 19.79 5.33 18.88
N VAL A 86 19.65 5.46 17.56
CA VAL A 86 20.53 4.83 16.58
C VAL A 86 21.23 5.86 15.71
N LYS A 87 22.41 5.51 15.22
CA LYS A 87 23.16 6.28 14.24
C LYS A 87 22.89 5.79 12.83
N LYS A 88 23.18 6.63 11.84
CA LYS A 88 23.10 6.25 10.43
C LYS A 88 23.97 5.01 10.15
N GLY A 89 23.36 3.99 9.55
CA GLY A 89 24.02 2.72 9.18
C GLY A 89 24.08 1.68 10.29
N GLU A 90 23.51 1.95 11.46
CA GLU A 90 23.39 0.97 12.54
C GLU A 90 22.31 -0.09 12.20
N LEU A 91 22.56 -1.35 12.56
CA LEU A 91 21.61 -2.45 12.33
C LEU A 91 20.46 -2.32 13.33
N VAL A 92 19.24 -2.15 12.82
CA VAL A 92 18.05 -1.97 13.65
C VAL A 92 17.21 -3.23 13.71
N CYS A 93 17.08 -3.93 12.59
CA CYS A 93 16.27 -5.14 12.48
C CYS A 93 16.95 -6.17 11.57
N GLU A 94 16.95 -7.43 11.99
CA GLU A 94 17.41 -8.58 11.21
C GLU A 94 16.25 -9.55 11.00
N LEU A 95 15.95 -9.82 9.73
CA LEU A 95 14.93 -10.76 9.28
C LEU A 95 15.56 -12.14 9.04
N ASP A 96 14.76 -13.19 9.16
CA ASP A 96 15.20 -14.55 8.89
C ASP A 96 15.56 -14.71 7.41
N SER A 97 16.82 -15.11 7.20
CA SER A 97 17.41 -15.35 5.89
C SER A 97 17.72 -16.83 5.65
N ALA A 98 17.43 -17.74 6.59
CA ALA A 98 17.76 -19.16 6.47
C ALA A 98 17.15 -19.78 5.20
N ALA A 99 15.85 -19.57 4.97
CA ALA A 99 15.15 -20.07 3.78
C ALA A 99 15.70 -19.45 2.47
N LEU A 100 16.07 -18.18 2.50
CA LEU A 100 16.65 -17.48 1.34
C LEU A 100 18.08 -17.95 1.04
N ARG A 101 18.88 -18.25 2.07
CA ARG A 101 20.22 -18.82 1.92
C ARG A 101 20.16 -20.23 1.34
N GLU A 102 19.22 -21.06 1.79
CA GLU A 102 19.00 -22.39 1.20
C GLU A 102 18.57 -22.28 -0.26
N SER A 103 17.63 -21.38 -0.57
CA SER A 103 17.22 -21.10 -1.95
C SER A 103 18.39 -20.61 -2.81
N LEU A 104 19.25 -19.75 -2.28
CA LEU A 104 20.47 -19.28 -2.94
C LEU A 104 21.46 -20.43 -3.19
N ILE A 105 21.64 -21.35 -2.25
CA ILE A 105 22.54 -22.51 -2.45
C ILE A 105 22.00 -23.38 -3.59
N ASN A 106 20.71 -23.70 -3.60
CA ASN A 106 20.07 -24.47 -4.66
C ASN A 106 20.16 -23.75 -6.01
N GLN A 107 19.94 -22.42 -6.02
CA GLN A 107 20.07 -21.60 -7.21
C GLN A 107 21.52 -21.57 -7.71
N LYS A 108 22.53 -21.47 -6.83
CA LYS A 108 23.95 -21.54 -7.20
C LYS A 108 24.32 -22.85 -7.87
N ILE A 109 23.79 -23.98 -7.37
CA ILE A 109 23.97 -25.29 -8.02
C ILE A 109 23.34 -25.28 -9.42
N SER A 110 22.15 -24.70 -9.58
CA SER A 110 21.50 -24.56 -10.88
C SER A 110 22.29 -23.68 -11.84
N THR A 111 22.77 -22.51 -11.40
CA THR A 111 23.63 -21.61 -12.18
C THR A 111 24.92 -22.28 -12.60
N GLN A 112 25.58 -23.04 -11.70
CA GLN A 112 26.78 -23.81 -12.03
C GLN A 112 26.50 -24.90 -13.06
N GLY A 113 25.37 -25.60 -12.95
CA GLY A 113 24.93 -26.58 -13.95
C GLY A 113 24.68 -25.94 -15.32
N ALA A 114 24.07 -24.75 -15.33
CA ALA A 114 23.83 -23.98 -16.55
C ALA A 114 25.12 -23.45 -17.18
N ASP A 115 26.08 -22.98 -16.38
CA ASP A 115 27.41 -22.56 -16.85
C ASP A 115 28.14 -23.75 -17.49
N ALA A 116 28.19 -24.90 -16.80
CA ALA A 116 28.81 -26.11 -17.33
C ALA A 116 28.18 -26.53 -18.67
N ALA A 117 26.85 -26.46 -18.80
CA ALA A 117 26.15 -26.74 -20.05
C ALA A 117 26.49 -25.73 -21.16
N TYR A 118 26.61 -24.44 -20.83
CA TYR A 118 27.05 -23.41 -21.77
C TYR A 118 28.50 -23.63 -22.22
N GLN A 119 29.43 -23.94 -21.31
CA GLN A 119 30.81 -24.25 -21.68
C GLN A 119 30.89 -25.48 -22.58
N GLN A 120 30.10 -26.52 -22.30
CA GLN A 120 30.05 -27.72 -23.14
C GLN A 120 29.53 -27.42 -24.55
N ALA A 121 28.48 -26.60 -24.67
CA ALA A 121 27.94 -26.18 -25.96
C ALA A 121 28.96 -25.33 -26.75
N LYS A 122 29.65 -24.41 -26.07
CA LYS A 122 30.72 -23.60 -26.64
C LYS A 122 31.87 -24.46 -27.18
N LEU A 123 32.34 -25.44 -26.40
CA LEU A 123 33.37 -26.39 -26.85
C LEU A 123 32.90 -27.21 -28.06
N THR A 124 31.63 -27.63 -28.08
CA THR A 124 31.06 -28.35 -29.23
C THR A 124 31.07 -27.50 -30.50
N ARG A 125 30.72 -26.21 -30.37
CA ARG A 125 30.80 -25.23 -31.46
C ARG A 125 32.24 -25.01 -31.93
N GLU A 126 33.20 -24.90 -31.01
CA GLU A 126 34.63 -24.80 -31.34
C GLU A 126 35.16 -26.04 -32.08
N VAL A 127 34.78 -27.25 -31.65
CA VAL A 127 35.13 -28.50 -32.35
C VAL A 127 34.55 -28.54 -33.77
N ALA A 128 33.29 -28.11 -33.96
CA ALA A 128 32.69 -28.04 -35.28
C ALA A 128 33.41 -27.04 -36.20
N GLU A 129 33.87 -25.90 -35.67
CA GLU A 129 34.67 -24.93 -36.44
C GLU A 129 36.03 -25.47 -36.83
N ILE A 130 36.68 -26.23 -35.94
CA ILE A 130 37.94 -26.91 -36.24
C ILE A 130 37.75 -27.90 -37.39
N ALA A 131 36.65 -28.66 -37.42
CA ALA A 131 36.36 -29.59 -38.51
C ALA A 131 36.23 -28.90 -39.89
N VAL A 132 35.65 -27.68 -39.94
CA VAL A 132 35.62 -26.88 -41.17
C VAL A 132 37.03 -26.55 -41.64
N LYS A 133 37.89 -26.08 -40.73
CA LYS A 133 39.28 -25.72 -41.05
C LYS A 133 40.11 -26.94 -41.45
N GLU A 134 39.97 -28.05 -40.74
CA GLU A 134 40.65 -29.31 -41.03
C GLU A 134 40.34 -29.79 -42.45
N TYR A 135 39.08 -29.68 -42.88
CA TYR A 135 38.70 -30.01 -44.23
C TYR A 135 39.27 -29.04 -45.27
N GLU A 136 39.12 -27.73 -45.06
CA GLU A 136 39.55 -26.70 -46.03
C GLU A 136 41.07 -26.62 -46.21
N GLU A 137 41.83 -26.72 -45.11
CA GLU A 137 43.29 -26.55 -45.08
C GLU A 137 44.04 -27.88 -45.19
N GLY A 138 43.48 -28.98 -44.69
CA GLY A 138 44.12 -30.29 -44.69
C GLY A 138 43.62 -31.19 -45.82
N ILE A 139 42.44 -31.79 -45.62
CA ILE A 139 41.94 -32.90 -46.45
C ILE A 139 41.76 -32.45 -47.91
N TYR A 140 41.10 -31.31 -48.14
CA TYR A 140 40.85 -30.81 -49.49
C TYR A 140 42.14 -30.50 -50.24
N GLN A 141 43.16 -29.96 -49.57
CA GLN A 141 44.46 -29.67 -50.19
C GLN A 141 45.20 -30.96 -50.55
N GLN A 142 45.14 -31.98 -49.68
CA GLN A 142 45.74 -33.29 -49.94
C GLN A 142 45.08 -34.01 -51.12
N ASP A 143 43.74 -34.01 -51.16
CA ASP A 143 42.97 -34.61 -52.25
C ASP A 143 43.26 -33.89 -53.58
N LYS A 144 43.25 -32.55 -53.56
CA LYS A 144 43.58 -31.72 -54.73
C LYS A 144 45.01 -31.96 -55.21
N ALA A 145 45.98 -32.06 -54.31
CA ALA A 145 47.37 -32.34 -54.65
C ALA A 145 47.52 -33.73 -55.30
N THR A 146 46.81 -34.73 -54.78
CA THR A 146 46.81 -36.10 -55.32
C THR A 146 46.24 -36.13 -56.74
N ILE A 147 45.06 -35.53 -56.95
CA ILE A 147 44.42 -35.46 -58.27
C ILE A 147 45.27 -34.67 -59.27
N ASN A 148 45.89 -33.56 -58.84
CA ASN A 148 46.82 -32.81 -59.69
C ASN A 148 48.06 -33.63 -60.07
N GLY A 149 48.54 -34.51 -59.18
CA GLY A 149 49.58 -35.48 -59.49
C GLY A 149 49.15 -36.46 -60.58
N GLU A 150 47.93 -37.01 -60.47
CA GLU A 150 47.33 -37.89 -61.49
C GLU A 150 47.20 -37.18 -62.85
N ILE A 151 46.74 -35.93 -62.86
CA ILE A 151 46.61 -35.12 -64.08
C ILE A 151 47.98 -34.95 -64.74
N LYS A 152 49.01 -34.53 -63.99
CA LYS A 152 50.36 -34.35 -64.54
C LYS A 152 50.94 -35.64 -65.13
N LEU A 153 50.67 -36.77 -64.48
CA LEU A 153 51.08 -38.07 -65.01
C LEU A 153 50.35 -38.39 -66.32
N ALA A 154 49.03 -38.21 -66.36
CA ALA A 154 48.21 -38.43 -67.55
C ALA A 154 48.57 -37.47 -68.70
N GLU A 155 48.89 -36.20 -68.41
CA GLU A 155 49.39 -35.23 -69.38
C GLU A 155 50.73 -35.68 -70.00
N SER A 156 51.65 -36.15 -69.15
CA SER A 156 52.94 -36.69 -69.60
C SER A 156 52.76 -37.94 -70.48
N ASP A 157 51.81 -38.81 -70.12
CA ASP A 157 51.48 -40.02 -70.89
C ASP A 157 50.85 -39.69 -72.25
N LEU A 158 49.94 -38.71 -72.27
CA LEU A 158 49.33 -38.21 -73.50
C LEU A 158 50.39 -37.60 -74.44
N ALA A 159 51.30 -36.78 -73.91
CA ALA A 159 52.39 -36.19 -74.69
C ALA A 159 53.28 -37.29 -75.31
N ARG A 160 53.65 -38.31 -74.53
CA ARG A 160 54.42 -39.46 -75.05
C ARG A 160 53.66 -40.23 -76.14
N ALA A 161 52.35 -40.42 -75.97
CA ALA A 161 51.52 -41.11 -76.96
C ALA A 161 51.37 -40.27 -78.24
N ALA A 162 51.29 -38.95 -78.13
CA ALA A 162 51.23 -38.05 -79.29
C ALA A 162 52.53 -38.14 -80.12
N ASP A 163 53.70 -38.07 -79.46
CA ASP A 163 55.00 -38.23 -80.12
C ASP A 163 55.12 -39.59 -80.84
N ARG A 164 54.56 -40.66 -80.26
CA ARG A 164 54.52 -42.02 -80.84
C ARG A 164 53.65 -42.06 -82.09
N VAL A 165 52.48 -41.41 -82.07
CA VAL A 165 51.59 -41.29 -83.24
C VAL A 165 52.29 -40.53 -84.36
N ASP A 166 52.95 -39.41 -84.06
CA ASP A 166 53.72 -38.63 -85.04
C ASP A 166 54.88 -39.42 -85.64
N TRP A 167 55.59 -40.21 -84.83
CA TRP A 167 56.59 -41.15 -85.31
C TRP A 167 55.97 -42.23 -86.21
N ALA A 168 54.87 -42.85 -85.79
CA ALA A 168 54.21 -43.93 -86.52
C ALA A 168 53.69 -43.44 -87.89
N ASN A 169 53.13 -42.23 -87.95
CA ASN A 169 52.71 -41.58 -89.19
C ASN A 169 53.88 -41.41 -90.16
N ARG A 170 54.98 -40.78 -89.71
CA ARG A 170 56.18 -40.57 -90.55
C ARG A 170 56.82 -41.86 -91.05
N MET A 171 56.78 -42.93 -90.26
CA MET A 171 57.37 -44.22 -90.63
C MET A 171 56.44 -45.06 -91.51
N PHE A 172 55.12 -44.93 -91.35
CA PHE A 172 54.12 -45.52 -92.23
C PHE A 172 54.21 -44.93 -93.65
N ASP A 173 54.35 -43.61 -93.77
CA ASP A 173 54.50 -42.93 -95.08
C ASP A 173 55.76 -43.39 -95.84
N LYS A 174 56.79 -43.82 -95.10
CA LYS A 174 58.04 -44.39 -95.65
C LYS A 174 57.97 -45.91 -95.88
N GLY A 175 56.88 -46.57 -95.50
CA GLY A 175 56.67 -48.02 -95.66
C GLY A 175 57.31 -48.92 -94.58
N TYR A 176 57.84 -48.36 -93.49
CA TYR A 176 58.54 -49.12 -92.44
C TYR A 176 57.61 -49.68 -91.34
N VAL A 177 56.35 -49.23 -91.26
CA VAL A 177 55.37 -49.63 -90.24
C VAL A 177 54.08 -50.10 -90.91
N SER A 178 53.44 -51.14 -90.37
CA SER A 178 52.18 -51.66 -90.90
C SER A 178 50.97 -50.79 -90.53
N ARG A 179 49.87 -50.89 -91.32
CA ARG A 179 48.62 -50.17 -91.01
C ARG A 179 48.07 -50.51 -89.64
N ALA A 180 48.13 -51.79 -89.24
CA ALA A 180 47.68 -52.24 -87.93
C ALA A 180 48.46 -51.56 -86.80
N GLN A 181 49.77 -51.36 -86.98
CA GLN A 181 50.61 -50.75 -85.96
C GLN A 181 50.42 -49.24 -85.86
N LYS A 182 50.21 -48.53 -86.99
CA LYS A 182 49.76 -47.13 -86.96
C LYS A 182 48.45 -46.97 -86.19
N VAL A 183 47.44 -47.79 -86.52
CA VAL A 183 46.12 -47.74 -85.84
C VAL A 183 46.26 -48.04 -84.35
N SER A 184 47.14 -48.97 -83.96
CA SER A 184 47.38 -49.27 -82.54
C SER A 184 47.92 -48.06 -81.76
N GLU A 185 48.87 -47.30 -82.32
CA GLU A 185 49.39 -46.11 -81.64
C GLU A 185 48.34 -44.99 -81.54
N GLU A 186 47.50 -44.84 -82.57
CA GLU A 186 46.39 -43.89 -82.55
C GLU A 186 45.35 -44.24 -81.47
N LEU A 187 45.03 -45.52 -81.31
CA LEU A 187 44.19 -46.01 -80.21
C LEU A 187 44.86 -45.80 -78.84
N ASN A 188 46.19 -45.96 -78.75
CA ASN A 188 46.93 -45.68 -77.52
C ASN A 188 46.87 -44.19 -77.14
N HIS A 189 47.01 -43.29 -78.12
CA HIS A 189 46.83 -41.85 -77.92
C HIS A 189 45.41 -41.52 -77.44
N GLN A 190 44.37 -42.06 -78.09
CA GLN A 190 42.98 -41.88 -77.65
C GLN A 190 42.77 -42.40 -76.22
N LYS A 191 43.36 -43.53 -75.86
CA LYS A 191 43.32 -44.08 -74.50
C LYS A 191 43.98 -43.15 -73.49
N ALA A 192 45.14 -42.59 -73.80
CA ALA A 192 45.83 -41.63 -72.94
C ALA A 192 45.02 -40.32 -72.79
N GLN A 193 44.39 -39.85 -73.87
CA GLN A 193 43.53 -38.67 -73.85
C GLN A 193 42.31 -38.88 -72.94
N PHE A 194 41.65 -40.04 -73.05
CA PHE A 194 40.55 -40.40 -72.15
C PHE A 194 41.00 -40.49 -70.69
N SER A 195 42.21 -41.01 -70.43
CA SER A 195 42.77 -41.06 -69.07
C SER A 195 42.99 -39.66 -68.48
N LEU A 196 43.46 -38.70 -69.29
CA LEU A 196 43.60 -37.30 -68.88
C LEU A 196 42.22 -36.67 -68.60
N GLU A 197 41.27 -36.85 -69.51
CA GLU A 197 39.89 -36.35 -69.35
C GLU A 197 39.22 -36.92 -68.09
N GLN A 198 39.47 -38.19 -67.78
CA GLN A 198 39.01 -38.83 -66.55
C GLN A 198 39.61 -38.16 -65.31
N ALA A 199 40.92 -37.89 -65.30
CA ALA A 199 41.59 -37.22 -64.18
C ALA A 199 41.10 -35.76 -63.99
N MET A 200 40.91 -35.02 -65.09
CA MET A 200 40.33 -33.66 -65.06
C MET A 200 38.87 -33.66 -64.58
N SER A 201 38.08 -34.66 -64.98
CA SER A 201 36.73 -34.84 -64.48
C SER A 201 36.71 -35.07 -62.97
N LYS A 202 37.63 -35.88 -62.42
CA LYS A 202 37.76 -36.06 -60.96
C LYS A 202 38.01 -34.73 -60.25
N LEU A 203 38.90 -33.89 -60.77
CA LEU A 203 39.18 -32.56 -60.20
C LEU A 203 37.93 -31.68 -60.23
N THR A 204 37.21 -31.67 -61.36
CA THR A 204 35.98 -30.89 -61.53
C THR A 204 34.91 -31.32 -60.53
N VAL A 205 34.75 -32.63 -60.31
CA VAL A 205 33.82 -33.18 -59.31
C VAL A 205 34.22 -32.74 -57.90
N LEU A 206 35.51 -32.82 -57.56
CA LEU A 206 36.04 -32.41 -56.26
C LEU A 206 35.78 -30.93 -55.98
N GLU A 207 36.11 -30.04 -56.93
CA GLU A 207 36.02 -28.59 -56.74
C GLU A 207 34.59 -28.06 -56.74
N ASN A 208 33.76 -28.49 -57.70
CA ASN A 208 32.43 -27.92 -57.89
C ASN A 208 31.37 -28.59 -57.02
N PHE A 209 31.52 -29.87 -56.70
CA PHE A 209 30.48 -30.63 -56.01
C PHE A 209 30.94 -31.08 -54.62
N THR A 210 32.03 -31.85 -54.52
CA THR A 210 32.44 -32.46 -53.25
C THR A 210 32.77 -31.39 -52.21
N LYS A 211 33.62 -30.41 -52.56
CA LYS A 211 34.00 -29.32 -51.67
C LYS A 211 32.81 -28.46 -51.23
N ALA A 212 31.98 -28.04 -52.18
CA ALA A 212 30.85 -27.17 -51.89
C ALA A 212 29.82 -27.86 -50.99
N LYS A 213 29.58 -29.15 -51.22
CA LYS A 213 28.68 -29.97 -50.41
C LYS A 213 29.19 -30.13 -48.97
N THR A 214 30.43 -30.59 -48.81
CA THR A 214 31.02 -30.88 -47.48
C THR A 214 31.17 -29.62 -46.64
N ILE A 215 31.65 -28.51 -47.22
CA ILE A 215 31.77 -27.24 -46.50
C ILE A 215 30.38 -26.75 -46.04
N LYS A 216 29.35 -26.91 -46.87
CA LYS A 216 27.98 -26.51 -46.49
C LYS A 216 27.42 -27.39 -45.37
N GLU A 217 27.68 -28.69 -45.40
CA GLU A 217 27.31 -29.63 -44.32
C GLU A 217 28.00 -29.25 -43.01
N LEU A 218 29.33 -29.08 -43.01
CA LEU A 218 30.09 -28.71 -41.81
C LEU A 218 29.69 -27.33 -41.28
N LYS A 219 29.47 -26.33 -42.14
CA LYS A 219 28.97 -25.01 -41.72
C LYS A 219 27.57 -25.07 -41.12
N SER A 220 26.71 -25.94 -41.64
CA SER A 220 25.39 -26.18 -41.04
C SER A 220 25.52 -26.76 -39.63
N ASP A 221 26.48 -27.63 -39.39
CA ASP A 221 26.73 -28.18 -38.06
C ASP A 221 27.31 -27.14 -37.09
N VAL A 222 28.18 -26.23 -37.56
CA VAL A 222 28.62 -25.06 -36.79
C VAL A 222 27.45 -24.17 -36.42
N GLU A 223 26.53 -23.89 -37.35
CA GLU A 223 25.36 -23.04 -37.10
C GLU A 223 24.40 -23.67 -36.08
N LYS A 224 24.19 -24.99 -36.13
CA LYS A 224 23.44 -25.73 -35.12
C LYS A 224 24.10 -25.63 -33.75
N ALA A 225 25.41 -25.84 -33.67
CA ALA A 225 26.15 -25.76 -32.41
C ALA A 225 26.15 -24.34 -31.84
N LEU A 226 26.26 -23.32 -32.70
CA LEU A 226 26.15 -21.90 -32.31
C LEU A 226 24.75 -21.59 -31.76
N SER A 227 23.71 -22.09 -32.40
CA SER A 227 22.33 -21.90 -31.95
C SER A 227 22.09 -22.53 -30.58
N ASP A 228 22.64 -23.73 -30.34
CA ASP A 228 22.59 -24.38 -29.03
C ASP A 228 23.39 -23.60 -27.98
N GLU A 229 24.61 -23.15 -28.30
CA GLU A 229 25.43 -22.30 -27.43
C GLU A 229 24.66 -21.05 -26.97
N LEU A 230 24.02 -20.35 -27.91
CA LEU A 230 23.22 -19.15 -27.59
C LEU A 230 22.03 -19.49 -26.69
N ALA A 231 21.34 -20.60 -26.92
CA ALA A 231 20.24 -21.03 -26.06
C ALA A 231 20.71 -21.37 -24.64
N LYS A 232 21.86 -22.05 -24.50
CA LYS A 232 22.46 -22.36 -23.19
C LYS A 232 22.97 -21.10 -22.50
N LYS A 233 23.54 -20.15 -23.24
CA LYS A 233 23.99 -18.86 -22.72
C LYS A 233 22.84 -18.06 -22.11
N GLN A 234 21.72 -17.94 -22.84
CA GLN A 234 20.52 -17.26 -22.32
C GLN A 234 19.98 -17.94 -21.06
N THR A 235 20.01 -19.28 -21.02
CA THR A 235 19.62 -20.03 -19.82
C THR A 235 20.54 -19.71 -18.64
N PHE A 236 21.86 -19.71 -18.86
CA PHE A 236 22.85 -19.33 -17.83
C PHE A 236 22.66 -17.90 -17.32
N GLU A 237 22.44 -16.94 -18.22
CA GLU A 237 22.19 -15.54 -17.85
C GLU A 237 20.93 -15.41 -16.98
N LEU A 238 19.84 -16.10 -17.34
CA LEU A 238 18.60 -16.12 -16.56
C LEU A 238 18.79 -16.73 -15.17
N GLU A 239 19.48 -17.87 -15.06
CA GLU A 239 19.76 -18.49 -13.75
C GLU A 239 20.67 -17.60 -12.88
N ARG A 240 21.63 -16.90 -13.50
CA ARG A 240 22.49 -15.92 -12.81
C ARG A 240 21.70 -14.70 -12.31
N GLU A 241 20.73 -14.21 -13.07
CA GLU A 241 19.85 -13.12 -12.62
C GLU A 241 19.00 -13.53 -11.42
N LYS A 242 18.46 -14.76 -11.41
CA LYS A 242 17.75 -15.31 -10.25
C LYS A 242 18.66 -15.42 -9.03
N GLU A 243 19.90 -15.87 -9.20
CA GLU A 243 20.89 -15.92 -8.12
C GLU A 243 21.14 -14.53 -7.53
N ALA A 244 21.39 -13.53 -8.38
CA ALA A 244 21.58 -12.15 -7.96
C ALA A 244 20.35 -11.57 -7.24
N LYS A 245 19.14 -12.02 -7.61
CA LYS A 245 17.90 -11.66 -6.93
C LYS A 245 17.88 -12.19 -5.49
N PHE A 246 18.23 -13.45 -5.26
CA PHE A 246 18.33 -14.00 -3.91
C PHE A 246 19.43 -13.34 -3.08
N GLU A 247 20.58 -13.02 -3.68
CA GLU A 247 21.64 -12.27 -2.99
C GLU A 247 21.16 -10.90 -2.49
N LYS A 248 20.44 -10.15 -3.35
CA LYS A 248 19.82 -8.88 -2.96
C LYS A 248 18.79 -9.05 -1.84
N GLN A 249 17.96 -10.09 -1.89
CA GLN A 249 16.98 -10.36 -0.84
C GLN A 249 17.65 -10.65 0.52
N ILE A 250 18.76 -11.39 0.54
CA ILE A 250 19.51 -11.67 1.77
C ILE A 250 20.14 -10.38 2.34
N VAL A 251 20.62 -9.48 1.50
CA VAL A 251 21.09 -8.16 1.94
C VAL A 251 19.94 -7.36 2.54
N ASN A 252 18.77 -7.38 1.89
CA ASN A 252 17.56 -6.70 2.36
C ASN A 252 16.95 -7.29 3.64
N CYS A 253 17.35 -8.50 4.06
CA CYS A 253 17.00 -9.04 5.38
C CYS A 253 17.61 -8.23 6.53
N LYS A 254 18.67 -7.47 6.28
CA LYS A 254 19.31 -6.59 7.26
C LYS A 254 18.85 -5.16 7.04
N LEU A 255 18.03 -4.66 7.96
CA LEU A 255 17.51 -3.31 7.91
C LEU A 255 18.39 -2.38 8.75
N PHE A 256 19.03 -1.45 8.05
CA PHE A 256 19.89 -0.43 8.64
C PHE A 256 19.16 0.90 8.78
N ALA A 257 19.56 1.70 9.77
CA ALA A 257 19.04 3.05 9.97
C ALA A 257 19.47 4.00 8.83
N PRO A 258 18.54 4.59 8.04
CA PRO A 258 18.88 5.56 6.99
C PRO A 258 19.48 6.88 7.50
N GLY A 259 19.16 7.25 8.74
CA GLY A 259 19.62 8.46 9.42
C GLY A 259 19.80 8.26 10.92
N GLU A 260 20.17 9.33 11.63
CA GLU A 260 20.19 9.33 13.09
C GLU A 260 18.79 9.61 13.63
N GLY A 261 18.32 8.86 14.61
CA GLY A 261 16.95 9.01 15.12
C GLY A 261 16.61 8.07 16.27
N LEU A 262 15.36 8.16 16.71
CA LEU A 262 14.80 7.24 17.70
C LEU A 262 14.11 6.08 16.98
N VAL A 263 14.33 4.83 17.40
CA VAL A 263 13.56 3.70 16.87
C VAL A 263 12.15 3.72 17.47
N VAL A 264 11.14 3.85 16.60
CA VAL A 264 9.72 3.71 16.95
C VAL A 264 9.13 2.61 16.06
N TYR A 265 8.49 1.59 16.64
CA TYR A 265 7.91 0.55 15.80
C TYR A 265 6.72 1.10 15.03
N ALA A 266 6.51 0.54 13.85
CA ALA A 266 5.36 0.87 13.02
C ALA A 266 4.12 0.13 13.50
N ASN A 267 3.76 0.32 14.77
CA ASN A 267 2.51 -0.13 15.33
C ASN A 267 1.47 0.93 15.00
N ASP A 268 0.53 0.63 14.10
CA ASP A 268 -0.58 1.52 13.76
C ASP A 268 -1.79 1.17 14.67
N PRO A 269 -2.02 1.90 15.77
CA PRO A 269 -3.09 1.59 16.71
C PRO A 269 -4.50 1.80 16.13
N GLY A 270 -4.62 2.46 14.97
CA GLY A 270 -5.91 2.86 14.39
C GLY A 270 -6.65 1.78 13.59
N ARG A 271 -6.08 0.58 13.42
CA ARG A 271 -6.45 -0.27 12.27
C ARG A 271 -7.10 -1.64 12.54
N ASN A 272 -7.60 -2.00 13.73
CA ASN A 272 -8.74 -2.94 13.85
C ASN A 272 -9.18 -3.28 15.28
N PHE A 273 -10.46 -3.06 15.56
CA PHE A 273 -11.26 -3.95 16.41
C PHE A 273 -11.36 -5.32 15.72
N GLY A 274 -10.63 -6.33 16.18
CA GLY A 274 -10.87 -7.75 15.83
C GLY A 274 -9.90 -8.43 14.84
N SER A 275 -8.78 -7.82 14.47
CA SER A 275 -7.72 -8.50 13.70
C SER A 275 -6.40 -8.39 14.43
N ASN A 276 -5.80 -9.54 14.79
CA ASN A 276 -4.43 -9.65 15.27
C ASN A 276 -3.47 -9.29 14.12
N THR A 277 -3.32 -8.00 13.80
CA THR A 277 -2.15 -7.57 13.04
C THR A 277 -0.93 -7.86 13.91
N PRO A 278 0.05 -8.64 13.43
CA PRO A 278 1.27 -8.91 14.19
C PRO A 278 1.91 -7.58 14.56
N GLN A 279 2.00 -7.31 15.86
CA GLN A 279 2.83 -6.20 16.35
C GLN A 279 4.25 -6.49 15.88
N VAL A 280 4.96 -5.43 15.45
CA VAL A 280 6.33 -5.61 14.97
C VAL A 280 7.21 -5.92 16.18
N GLU A 281 7.42 -7.21 16.42
CA GLU A 281 8.15 -7.75 17.56
C GLU A 281 9.09 -8.88 17.11
N GLU A 282 10.05 -9.25 17.96
CA GLU A 282 10.87 -10.43 17.72
C GLU A 282 10.00 -11.68 17.59
N GLY A 283 10.25 -12.48 16.54
CA GLY A 283 9.44 -13.64 16.18
C GLY A 283 8.19 -13.33 15.34
N ALA A 284 7.80 -12.07 15.17
CA ALA A 284 6.64 -11.72 14.35
C ALA A 284 6.91 -11.94 12.85
N THR A 285 5.88 -12.36 12.12
CA THR A 285 5.94 -12.49 10.65
C THR A 285 5.61 -11.17 9.98
N VAL A 286 6.44 -10.74 9.04
CA VAL A 286 6.30 -9.53 8.25
C VAL A 286 6.21 -9.85 6.77
N ARG A 287 5.47 -9.02 6.03
CA ARG A 287 5.30 -9.12 4.57
C ARG A 287 6.06 -8.04 3.83
N GLU A 288 6.29 -8.25 2.53
CA GLU A 288 6.83 -7.23 1.64
C GLU A 288 6.06 -5.90 1.77
N ARG A 289 6.79 -4.78 1.81
CA ARG A 289 6.30 -3.39 1.94
C ARG A 289 5.55 -3.10 3.23
N GLN A 290 5.59 -3.98 4.22
CA GLN A 290 5.15 -3.64 5.57
C GLN A 290 6.14 -2.67 6.20
N LYS A 291 5.63 -1.59 6.79
CA LYS A 291 6.44 -0.66 7.59
C LYS A 291 6.90 -1.40 8.85
N ILE A 292 8.20 -1.37 9.14
CA ILE A 292 8.80 -2.07 10.28
C ILE A 292 9.04 -1.08 11.41
N PHE A 293 9.82 -0.05 11.14
CA PHE A 293 10.10 1.02 12.10
C PHE A 293 10.17 2.38 11.41
N SER A 294 10.01 3.43 12.21
CA SER A 294 10.17 4.82 11.83
C SER A 294 11.33 5.40 12.63
N LEU A 295 12.12 6.27 11.98
CA LEU A 295 13.15 7.09 12.63
C LEU A 295 12.72 8.56 12.57
N PRO A 296 11.96 9.06 13.55
CA PRO A 296 11.76 10.49 13.75
C PRO A 296 13.09 11.17 14.10
N ASP A 297 13.35 12.30 13.44
CA ASP A 297 14.42 13.22 13.78
C ASP A 297 14.03 14.07 15.00
N ILE A 298 14.71 13.87 16.12
CA ILE A 298 14.48 14.59 17.39
C ILE A 298 15.07 16.02 17.33
N GLY A 299 16.02 16.28 16.42
CA GLY A 299 16.63 17.61 16.26
C GLY A 299 15.69 18.62 15.59
N ASN A 300 14.74 18.14 14.78
CA ASN A 300 13.78 18.96 14.05
C ASN A 300 12.35 18.58 14.48
N MET A 301 11.96 19.00 15.68
CA MET A 301 10.61 18.78 16.20
C MET A 301 9.67 19.92 15.74
N GLN A 302 8.42 19.55 15.47
CA GLN A 302 7.34 20.47 15.18
C GLN A 302 6.09 20.10 15.98
N VAL A 303 5.20 21.06 16.17
CA VAL A 303 3.89 20.84 16.78
C VAL A 303 2.83 20.85 15.69
N ASN A 304 2.06 19.78 15.62
CA ASN A 304 0.87 19.65 14.81
C ASN A 304 -0.30 20.23 15.63
N ALA A 305 -0.59 21.52 15.43
CA ALA A 305 -1.66 22.23 16.11
C ALA A 305 -2.93 22.19 15.27
N LYS A 306 -4.05 21.86 15.91
CA LYS A 306 -5.36 21.82 15.26
C LYS A 306 -6.06 23.15 15.50
N ILE A 307 -6.09 24.01 14.49
CA ILE A 307 -6.68 25.34 14.58
C ILE A 307 -8.11 25.30 14.06
N HIS A 308 -9.02 25.97 14.76
CA HIS A 308 -10.41 26.11 14.33
C HIS A 308 -10.56 26.93 13.02
N GLU A 309 -11.51 26.56 12.15
CA GLU A 309 -11.81 27.28 10.88
C GLU A 309 -12.01 28.80 11.07
N SER A 310 -12.57 29.24 12.22
CA SER A 310 -12.79 30.67 12.48
C SER A 310 -11.52 31.49 12.74
N GLN A 311 -10.38 30.84 13.03
CA GLN A 311 -9.11 31.52 13.32
C GLN A 311 -8.07 31.31 12.22
N ILE A 312 -8.30 30.40 11.28
CA ILE A 312 -7.33 30.02 10.25
C ILE A 312 -6.96 31.19 9.33
N ASP A 313 -7.92 32.05 9.00
CA ASP A 313 -7.73 33.23 8.13
C ASP A 313 -6.74 34.25 8.72
N LYS A 314 -6.54 34.22 10.04
CA LYS A 314 -5.64 35.14 10.74
C LYS A 314 -4.20 34.64 10.78
N ILE A 315 -3.95 33.36 10.45
CA ILE A 315 -2.65 32.73 10.64
C ILE A 315 -1.91 32.65 9.30
N VAL A 316 -0.71 33.23 9.27
CA VAL A 316 0.15 33.26 8.08
C VAL A 316 1.47 32.56 8.41
N PRO A 317 2.09 31.86 7.44
CA PRO A 317 3.44 31.34 7.61
C PRO A 317 4.43 32.40 8.10
N LYS A 318 5.41 31.98 8.91
CA LYS A 318 6.45 32.78 9.58
C LYS A 318 6.00 33.61 10.79
N MET A 319 4.75 33.50 11.24
CA MET A 319 4.34 34.07 12.51
C MET A 319 5.06 33.41 13.68
N LYS A 320 5.36 34.18 14.73
CA LYS A 320 6.00 33.68 15.96
C LYS A 320 4.97 33.00 16.85
N ALA A 321 5.36 31.89 17.45
CA ALA A 321 4.53 31.13 18.38
C ALA A 321 5.31 30.81 19.65
N ARG A 322 4.60 30.80 20.79
CA ARG A 322 5.11 30.26 22.04
C ARG A 322 4.47 28.91 22.27
N ILE A 323 5.29 27.92 22.60
CA ILE A 323 4.90 26.53 22.73
C ILE A 323 5.17 26.12 24.18
N ARG A 324 4.15 25.60 24.85
CA ARG A 324 4.27 25.00 26.18
C ARG A 324 3.93 23.53 26.07
N VAL A 325 4.87 22.66 26.43
CA VAL A 325 4.65 21.21 26.40
C VAL A 325 4.13 20.78 27.77
N ASP A 326 3.05 19.99 27.82
CA ASP A 326 2.41 19.59 29.09
C ASP A 326 3.40 18.87 30.03
N ALA A 327 4.33 18.11 29.46
CA ALA A 327 5.38 17.40 30.21
C ALA A 327 6.42 18.33 30.84
N PHE A 328 6.55 19.57 30.36
CA PHE A 328 7.51 20.58 30.82
C PHE A 328 6.81 21.92 31.02
N ALA A 329 5.85 21.97 31.95
CA ALA A 329 4.97 23.12 32.17
C ALA A 329 5.72 24.43 32.52
N ASP A 330 6.92 24.34 33.09
CA ASP A 330 7.70 25.49 33.56
C ASP A 330 8.56 26.13 32.45
N MET A 331 8.59 25.57 31.23
CA MET A 331 9.44 26.04 30.14
C MET A 331 8.59 26.47 28.93
N GLU A 332 8.81 27.71 28.47
CA GLU A 332 8.23 28.21 27.22
C GLU A 332 9.27 28.05 26.09
N LEU A 333 8.88 27.37 25.02
CA LEU A 333 9.68 27.22 23.80
C LEU A 333 9.24 28.25 22.77
N GLU A 334 10.20 28.80 22.04
CA GLU A 334 9.92 29.65 20.89
C GLU A 334 9.85 28.81 19.61
N GLY A 335 8.91 29.17 18.75
CA GLY A 335 8.73 28.54 17.46
C GLY A 335 8.13 29.48 16.43
N SER A 336 8.00 28.97 15.21
CA SER A 336 7.42 29.70 14.09
C SER A 336 6.51 28.81 13.26
N VAL A 337 5.43 29.40 12.73
CA VAL A 337 4.49 28.71 11.84
C VAL A 337 5.20 28.43 10.51
N VAL A 338 5.33 27.16 10.15
CA VAL A 338 5.95 26.73 8.88
C VAL A 338 4.91 26.85 7.77
N ASP A 339 3.80 26.17 7.96
CA ASP A 339 2.70 26.10 7.02
C ASP A 339 1.37 25.80 7.72
N VAL A 340 0.32 25.99 6.94
CA VAL A 340 -1.07 25.73 7.31
C VAL A 340 -1.63 24.84 6.23
N ALA A 341 -2.14 23.66 6.62
CA ALA A 341 -2.69 22.70 5.70
C ALA A 341 -3.86 23.34 4.93
N PRO A 342 -3.90 23.22 3.58
CA PRO A 342 -4.96 23.82 2.78
C PRO A 342 -6.30 23.09 2.90
N LEU A 343 -6.29 21.87 3.47
CA LEU A 343 -7.45 21.03 3.65
C LEU A 343 -7.70 20.79 5.15
N PRO A 344 -8.96 20.74 5.60
CA PRO A 344 -9.28 20.40 6.97
C PRO A 344 -8.89 18.94 7.26
N ASP A 345 -8.48 18.67 8.50
CA ASP A 345 -8.20 17.31 8.97
C ASP A 345 -9.51 16.49 8.92
N PRO A 346 -9.53 15.31 8.27
CA PRO A 346 -10.71 14.43 8.28
C PRO A 346 -10.91 13.79 9.65
N SER A 347 -11.28 14.58 10.66
CA SER A 347 -11.58 14.07 12.00
C SER A 347 -12.93 13.35 12.03
N SER A 348 -12.89 12.05 12.35
CA SER A 348 -13.96 11.13 12.80
C SER A 348 -15.40 11.39 12.33
N PHE A 349 -16.01 10.36 11.71
CA PHE A 349 -17.44 10.25 11.34
C PHE A 349 -18.45 10.62 12.44
N PHE A 350 -18.04 10.71 13.71
CA PHE A 350 -18.89 11.02 14.87
C PHE A 350 -18.82 12.48 15.36
N SER A 351 -17.98 13.34 14.78
CA SER A 351 -17.84 14.76 15.15
C SER A 351 -18.06 15.66 13.93
N SER A 352 -19.31 15.87 13.55
CA SER A 352 -19.69 16.54 12.29
C SER A 352 -19.73 18.07 12.33
N ASP A 353 -19.36 18.72 13.45
CA ASP A 353 -19.68 20.14 13.65
C ASP A 353 -18.46 21.08 13.81
N ILE A 354 -17.23 20.56 13.83
CA ILE A 354 -16.03 21.38 14.05
C ILE A 354 -14.98 21.04 12.99
N LYS A 355 -14.78 21.96 12.02
CA LYS A 355 -13.68 21.85 11.06
C LYS A 355 -12.40 22.42 11.67
N VAL A 356 -11.38 21.59 11.73
CA VAL A 356 -10.05 21.99 12.18
C VAL A 356 -9.05 21.86 11.03
N TYR A 357 -8.12 22.80 10.98
CA TYR A 357 -7.03 22.83 10.04
C TYR A 357 -5.73 22.57 10.80
N THR A 358 -4.93 21.65 10.28
CA THR A 358 -3.61 21.38 10.85
C THR A 358 -2.65 22.49 10.45
N SER A 359 -1.97 23.10 11.43
CA SER A 359 -0.80 23.92 11.18
C SER A 359 0.43 23.31 11.83
N HIS A 360 1.54 23.30 11.09
CA HIS A 360 2.81 22.82 11.60
C HIS A 360 3.62 24.01 12.12
N ILE A 361 3.92 23.99 13.42
CA ILE A 361 4.77 25.00 14.08
C ILE A 361 6.12 24.37 14.39
N ARG A 362 7.20 24.88 13.78
CA ARG A 362 8.57 24.43 14.05
C ARG A 362 9.04 24.96 15.40
N ILE A 363 9.70 24.11 16.17
CA ILE A 363 10.39 24.49 17.42
C ILE A 363 11.82 24.89 17.06
N ASP A 364 12.22 26.13 17.35
CA ASP A 364 13.54 26.64 16.92
C ASP A 364 14.69 26.12 17.79
N ASN A 365 14.44 25.85 19.08
CA ASN A 365 15.42 25.25 19.99
C ASN A 365 14.79 24.10 20.80
N PRO A 366 14.69 22.89 20.23
CA PRO A 366 14.08 21.77 20.93
C PRO A 366 14.94 21.33 22.11
N LEU A 367 14.30 21.14 23.27
CA LEU A 367 14.97 20.66 24.47
C LEU A 367 15.31 19.16 24.37
N PRO A 368 16.45 18.73 24.94
CA PRO A 368 16.76 17.31 25.07
C PRO A 368 15.74 16.64 25.99
N GLY A 369 14.94 15.72 25.45
CA GLY A 369 13.89 15.00 26.20
C GLY A 369 12.49 15.12 25.60
N LEU A 370 12.28 15.98 24.60
CA LEU A 370 11.05 16.01 23.83
C LEU A 370 10.87 14.68 23.07
N ARG A 371 9.66 14.11 23.15
CA ARG A 371 9.29 12.88 22.43
C ARG A 371 8.11 13.17 21.50
N PRO A 372 8.09 12.58 20.28
CA PRO A 372 6.89 12.58 19.46
C PRO A 372 5.69 12.02 20.23
N GLY A 373 4.51 12.59 19.98
CA GLY A 373 3.25 12.24 20.65
C GLY A 373 2.96 12.98 21.95
N MET A 374 3.88 13.83 22.45
CA MET A 374 3.58 14.70 23.60
C MET A 374 2.56 15.78 23.23
N ASN A 375 1.67 16.13 24.16
CA ASN A 375 0.74 17.24 23.99
C ASN A 375 1.45 18.58 24.25
N ALA A 376 1.09 19.59 23.48
CA ALA A 376 1.54 20.95 23.68
C ALA A 376 0.41 21.96 23.43
N GLU A 377 0.47 23.05 24.17
CA GLU A 377 -0.30 24.26 23.96
C GLU A 377 0.54 25.23 23.12
N VAL A 378 -0.04 25.75 22.04
CA VAL A 378 0.63 26.71 21.15
C VAL A 378 -0.14 28.01 21.15
N VAL A 379 0.56 29.08 21.53
CA VAL A 379 0.06 30.45 21.49
C VAL A 379 0.73 31.19 20.33
N ILE A 380 0.01 31.35 19.23
CA ILE A 380 0.48 32.05 18.02
C ILE A 380 0.23 33.54 18.19
N LEU A 381 1.26 34.36 17.99
CA LEU A 381 1.14 35.81 17.98
C LEU A 381 0.77 36.27 16.57
N VAL A 382 -0.51 36.61 16.38
CA VAL A 382 -1.08 37.04 15.10
C VAL A 382 -0.70 38.47 14.78
N ASP A 383 -0.93 39.36 15.74
CA ASP A 383 -0.69 40.80 15.58
C ASP A 383 -0.46 41.44 16.97
N ARG A 384 0.19 42.60 16.99
CA ARG A 384 0.44 43.38 18.20
C ARG A 384 0.15 44.84 17.92
N LYS A 385 -0.96 45.33 18.49
CA LYS A 385 -1.29 46.76 18.45
C LYS A 385 -0.69 47.45 19.67
N GLU A 386 0.21 48.40 19.50
CA GLU A 386 0.98 48.99 20.61
C GLU A 386 0.27 50.16 21.32
N ASP A 387 -0.70 50.80 20.66
CA ASP A 387 -1.36 52.00 21.19
C ASP A 387 -2.89 51.97 20.96
N VAL A 388 -3.57 51.09 21.71
CA VAL A 388 -5.03 50.93 21.65
C VAL A 388 -5.68 51.05 23.02
N LEU A 389 -6.91 51.55 23.07
CA LEU A 389 -7.72 51.59 24.29
C LEU A 389 -8.15 50.17 24.62
N THR A 390 -7.60 49.62 25.71
CA THR A 390 -7.88 48.24 26.13
C THR A 390 -8.82 48.22 27.33
N VAL A 391 -9.81 47.32 27.26
CA VAL A 391 -10.73 47.05 28.36
C VAL A 391 -10.89 45.54 28.54
N PRO A 392 -10.94 45.01 29.76
CA PRO A 392 -11.15 43.59 29.98
C PRO A 392 -12.46 43.09 29.34
N VAL A 393 -12.44 41.90 28.73
CA VAL A 393 -13.61 41.30 28.05
C VAL A 393 -14.85 41.29 28.96
N GLN A 394 -14.64 41.00 30.25
CA GLN A 394 -15.68 40.98 31.29
C GLN A 394 -16.44 42.31 31.48
N ALA A 395 -15.84 43.45 31.11
CA ALA A 395 -16.47 44.76 31.25
C ALA A 395 -17.43 45.10 30.10
N ILE A 396 -17.44 44.32 29.02
CA ILE A 396 -18.32 44.52 27.86
C ILE A 396 -19.68 43.87 28.13
N LEU A 397 -20.74 44.62 27.87
CA LEU A 397 -22.11 44.15 27.95
C LEU A 397 -22.75 44.22 26.56
N GLU A 398 -23.08 43.07 25.99
CA GLU A 398 -23.89 43.02 24.78
C GLU A 398 -25.37 43.21 25.14
N TYR A 399 -25.98 44.32 24.72
CA TYR A 399 -27.40 44.61 24.95
C TYR A 399 -28.07 45.01 23.64
N LYS A 400 -29.14 44.29 23.26
CA LYS A 400 -29.88 44.49 22.00
C LYS A 400 -28.98 44.42 20.74
N GLY A 401 -28.00 43.52 20.73
CA GLY A 401 -27.10 43.29 19.58
C GLY A 401 -26.07 44.39 19.35
N LYS A 402 -25.80 45.21 20.38
CA LYS A 402 -24.78 46.26 20.38
C LYS A 402 -23.95 46.16 21.66
N ASP A 403 -22.65 46.44 21.54
CA ASP A 403 -21.72 46.40 22.65
C ASP A 403 -21.76 47.70 23.45
N HIS A 404 -21.87 47.57 24.77
CA HIS A 404 -21.93 48.70 25.69
C HIS A 404 -20.92 48.55 26.82
N LEU A 405 -20.41 49.69 27.29
CA LEU A 405 -19.63 49.79 28.51
C LEU A 405 -20.38 50.63 29.54
N ALA A 406 -20.33 50.21 30.80
CA ALA A 406 -20.84 51.02 31.91
C ALA A 406 -19.75 52.00 32.37
N VAL A 407 -19.85 53.25 31.93
CA VAL A 407 -18.89 54.33 32.23
C VAL A 407 -19.36 55.12 33.45
N ARG A 408 -18.44 55.43 34.37
CA ARG A 408 -18.74 56.22 35.57
C ARG A 408 -19.04 57.68 35.22
N THR A 409 -20.23 58.14 35.59
CA THR A 409 -20.70 59.53 35.51
C THR A 409 -20.89 60.12 36.93
N PRO A 410 -21.06 61.45 37.09
CA PRO A 410 -21.21 62.08 38.42
C PRO A 410 -22.40 61.55 39.25
N ASN A 411 -23.39 60.93 38.61
CA ASN A 411 -24.61 60.42 39.22
C ASN A 411 -24.71 58.87 39.24
N GLY A 412 -23.67 58.14 38.81
CA GLY A 412 -23.70 56.66 38.78
C GLY A 412 -22.83 56.06 37.67
N PHE A 413 -23.23 54.89 37.18
CA PHE A 413 -22.67 54.28 35.96
C PHE A 413 -23.71 54.36 34.86
N ASP A 414 -23.34 54.89 33.71
CA ASP A 414 -24.22 55.01 32.54
C ASP A 414 -23.74 54.11 31.40
N ARG A 415 -24.67 53.57 30.61
CA ARG A 415 -24.35 52.69 29.48
C ARG A 415 -23.97 53.54 28.29
N LYS A 416 -22.77 53.30 27.79
CA LYS A 416 -22.28 53.94 26.57
C LYS A 416 -22.08 52.89 25.50
N GLU A 417 -22.72 53.09 24.35
CA GLU A 417 -22.50 52.27 23.16
C GLU A 417 -21.05 52.45 22.70
N VAL A 418 -20.37 51.33 22.41
CA VAL A 418 -18.98 51.31 21.96
C VAL A 418 -18.83 50.44 20.72
N ALA A 419 -17.88 50.82 19.85
CA ALA A 419 -17.46 49.98 18.74
C ALA A 419 -16.20 49.20 19.16
N ILE A 420 -16.33 47.88 19.23
CA ILE A 420 -15.21 46.99 19.55
C ILE A 420 -14.37 46.68 18.29
N GLY A 421 -13.06 46.54 18.50
CA GLY A 421 -12.08 46.20 17.48
C GLY A 421 -11.58 44.78 17.66
N ALA A 422 -10.26 44.60 17.67
CA ALA A 422 -9.65 43.31 17.93
C ALA A 422 -9.81 42.87 19.39
N THR A 423 -9.96 41.56 19.59
CA THR A 423 -10.18 40.95 20.90
C THR A 423 -9.15 39.84 21.12
N ASN A 424 -8.67 39.72 22.35
CA ASN A 424 -7.96 38.53 22.83
C ASN A 424 -8.70 37.93 24.05
N ASP A 425 -8.17 36.86 24.64
CA ASP A 425 -8.83 36.14 25.74
C ASP A 425 -9.07 36.97 27.01
N LYS A 426 -8.39 38.12 27.16
CA LYS A 426 -8.40 38.93 28.39
C LYS A 426 -8.89 40.36 28.19
N TYR A 427 -8.62 40.96 27.05
CA TYR A 427 -8.83 42.37 26.73
C TYR A 427 -9.40 42.54 25.32
N VAL A 428 -10.17 43.60 25.15
CA VAL A 428 -10.78 44.04 23.89
C VAL A 428 -10.32 45.46 23.57
N GLU A 429 -10.02 45.71 22.30
CA GLU A 429 -9.78 47.03 21.76
C GLU A 429 -11.10 47.77 21.58
N ILE A 430 -11.14 49.04 21.99
CA ILE A 430 -12.28 49.92 21.71
C ILE A 430 -11.85 50.97 20.69
N VAL A 431 -12.52 50.95 19.54
CA VAL A 431 -12.25 51.86 18.42
C VAL A 431 -12.98 53.19 18.65
N GLU A 432 -14.24 53.12 19.09
CA GLU A 432 -15.08 54.31 19.30
C GLU A 432 -15.94 54.20 20.56
N GLY A 433 -16.26 55.35 21.13
CA GLY A 433 -17.24 55.46 22.23
C GLY A 433 -16.63 55.83 23.59
N VAL A 434 -15.34 55.65 23.84
CA VAL A 434 -14.71 56.01 25.14
C VAL A 434 -13.35 56.69 24.95
N SER A 435 -12.88 57.34 26.02
CA SER A 435 -11.59 58.05 26.04
C SER A 435 -10.70 57.50 27.15
N GLU A 436 -9.39 57.67 26.98
CA GLU A 436 -8.39 57.31 27.97
C GLU A 436 -8.67 57.98 29.33
N GLY A 437 -8.45 57.25 30.43
CA GLY A 437 -8.68 57.72 31.80
C GLY A 437 -10.14 57.63 32.29
N GLN A 438 -11.08 57.18 31.45
CA GLN A 438 -12.45 56.91 31.90
C GLN A 438 -12.51 55.66 32.76
N ILE A 439 -13.36 55.67 33.80
CA ILE A 439 -13.55 54.54 34.70
C ILE A 439 -14.76 53.74 34.25
N VAL A 440 -14.58 52.45 33.99
CA VAL A 440 -15.63 51.50 33.61
C VAL A 440 -15.84 50.44 34.68
N ALA A 441 -17.05 49.87 34.74
CA ALA A 441 -17.34 48.76 35.64
C ALA A 441 -16.88 47.42 35.03
N LEU A 442 -16.08 46.63 35.76
CA LEU A 442 -15.64 45.30 35.29
C LEU A 442 -16.76 44.27 35.18
N ASN A 443 -17.84 44.45 35.93
CA ASN A 443 -19.02 43.59 35.87
C ASN A 443 -20.26 44.46 35.70
N PRO A 444 -20.60 44.86 34.46
CA PRO A 444 -21.77 45.69 34.18
C PRO A 444 -23.10 44.98 34.46
N ILE A 445 -23.10 43.65 34.64
CA ILE A 445 -24.30 42.86 34.90
C ILE A 445 -24.91 43.19 36.28
N THR A 446 -24.08 43.56 37.26
CA THR A 446 -24.55 43.94 38.61
C THR A 446 -25.29 45.28 38.63
N LEU A 447 -25.06 46.13 37.62
CA LEU A 447 -25.67 47.45 37.44
C LEU A 447 -27.02 47.42 36.71
N LEU A 448 -27.46 46.25 36.23
CA LEU A 448 -28.75 46.06 35.57
C LEU A 448 -29.89 45.91 36.59
N SER A 449 -31.07 46.45 36.27
CA SER A 449 -32.29 46.19 37.03
C SER A 449 -32.72 44.71 36.88
N ASP A 450 -33.53 44.18 37.81
CA ASP A 450 -33.99 42.78 37.75
C ASP A 450 -34.84 42.49 36.50
N GLU A 451 -35.46 43.52 35.91
CA GLU A 451 -36.19 43.46 34.63
C GLU A 451 -35.23 43.37 33.45
N GLU A 452 -34.16 44.18 33.44
CA GLU A 452 -33.14 44.18 32.38
C GLU A 452 -32.28 42.92 32.42
N LYS A 453 -31.96 42.39 33.61
CA LYS A 453 -31.33 41.07 33.76
C LYS A 453 -32.22 39.98 33.19
N ARG A 454 -33.54 40.05 33.43
CA ARG A 454 -34.50 39.13 32.83
C ARG A 454 -34.50 39.22 31.31
N GLU A 455 -34.44 40.41 30.72
CA GLU A 455 -34.39 40.60 29.27
C GLU A 455 -33.06 40.12 28.64
N LEU A 456 -31.92 40.44 29.25
CA LEU A 456 -30.58 40.01 28.79
C LEU A 456 -30.42 38.48 28.82
N PHE A 457 -30.91 37.83 29.87
CA PHE A 457 -30.82 36.37 30.01
C PHE A 457 -32.06 35.62 29.48
N ALA A 458 -33.11 36.31 29.02
CA ALA A 458 -34.30 35.68 28.39
C ALA A 458 -34.01 35.17 26.98
N VAL A 459 -33.05 35.77 26.26
CA VAL A 459 -32.74 35.42 24.86
C VAL A 459 -32.02 34.06 24.74
N GLY A 460 -31.55 33.47 25.85
CA GLY A 460 -30.94 32.13 25.87
C GLY A 460 -31.89 30.95 26.12
N ARG A 461 -33.19 31.18 26.34
CA ARG A 461 -34.18 30.10 26.63
C ARG A 461 -35.16 29.82 25.48
N GLY A 462 -34.88 30.32 24.28
CA GLY A 462 -35.74 30.18 23.09
C GLY A 462 -35.33 29.10 22.09
N ALA A 463 -34.19 28.44 22.25
CA ALA A 463 -33.70 27.43 21.29
C ALA A 463 -33.12 26.19 21.98
N ALA A 464 -33.80 25.66 23.01
CA ALA A 464 -33.50 24.34 23.58
C ALA A 464 -34.66 23.83 24.43
N LYS A 465 -35.83 23.56 23.83
CA LYS A 465 -36.84 22.62 24.36
C LYS A 465 -37.94 22.26 23.34
N LYS A 466 -37.51 21.53 22.31
CA LYS A 466 -38.24 20.48 21.62
C LYS A 466 -37.11 19.47 21.38
N ASP A 467 -36.93 18.42 22.16
CA ASP A 467 -37.81 17.26 22.26
C ASP A 467 -37.40 16.44 23.48
N PHE A 468 -38.15 16.46 24.58
CA PHE A 468 -38.07 15.41 25.62
C PHE A 468 -39.33 15.47 26.47
N ALA A 469 -40.41 14.86 25.98
CA ALA A 469 -41.48 14.26 26.81
C ALA A 469 -42.53 13.59 25.91
N LYS A 470 -42.32 12.32 25.58
CA LYS A 470 -43.27 11.20 25.73
C LYS A 470 -42.83 10.02 24.88
N GLY A 471 -42.18 9.06 25.53
CA GLY A 471 -42.21 7.67 25.12
C GLY A 471 -42.84 6.90 26.27
N GLU A 472 -44.08 6.46 26.09
CA GLU A 472 -44.45 5.05 26.18
C GLU A 472 -45.96 4.86 26.03
N GLU A 473 -46.27 3.74 25.37
CA GLU A 473 -47.55 3.02 25.23
C GLU A 473 -48.61 3.54 24.25
N GLY A 474 -48.98 2.66 23.31
CA GLY A 474 -50.24 2.75 22.58
C GLY A 474 -50.17 2.15 21.18
N ALA A 475 -50.49 0.86 21.09
CA ALA A 475 -50.51 0.07 19.88
C ALA A 475 -51.60 0.48 18.86
N GLU A 476 -51.44 -0.11 17.67
CA GLU A 476 -52.50 -0.46 16.70
C GLU A 476 -53.12 0.64 15.81
N GLY A 477 -52.74 0.59 14.53
CA GLY A 477 -53.57 -0.19 13.59
C GLY A 477 -54.37 0.58 12.55
N SER A 478 -54.15 0.18 11.28
CA SER A 478 -55.06 0.28 10.11
C SER A 478 -55.30 1.68 9.52
N ALA A 479 -55.57 1.88 8.23
CA ALA A 479 -55.46 1.12 7.00
C ALA A 479 -55.80 2.09 5.84
N GLU A 480 -55.41 1.68 4.63
CA GLU A 480 -56.09 1.95 3.35
C GLU A 480 -56.13 3.35 2.69
N ALA A 481 -55.42 3.38 1.54
CA ALA A 481 -55.96 3.47 0.18
C ALA A 481 -56.41 4.82 -0.42
N GLY A 482 -55.94 5.03 -1.67
CA GLY A 482 -56.69 5.70 -2.73
C GLY A 482 -56.03 6.95 -3.33
N GLY A 483 -55.53 6.86 -4.57
CA GLY A 483 -55.24 8.03 -5.43
C GLY A 483 -56.54 8.71 -5.95
N PRO A 484 -56.55 9.52 -7.04
CA PRO A 484 -55.50 9.84 -8.02
C PRO A 484 -55.43 11.35 -8.42
N GLY A 485 -54.55 11.72 -9.38
CA GLY A 485 -54.82 12.85 -10.29
C GLY A 485 -53.66 13.77 -10.69
N VAL A 486 -53.27 13.71 -11.97
CA VAL A 486 -52.40 14.68 -12.71
C VAL A 486 -53.23 15.93 -13.10
N PRO A 487 -52.67 17.13 -13.42
CA PRO A 487 -51.94 17.48 -14.68
C PRO A 487 -50.73 18.43 -14.42
N GLY A 488 -49.83 18.86 -15.30
CA GLY A 488 -49.59 18.78 -16.75
C GLY A 488 -48.24 19.47 -17.07
N GLY A 489 -47.67 19.23 -18.26
CA GLY A 489 -46.47 19.90 -18.80
C GLY A 489 -46.76 21.30 -19.39
N PRO A 490 -45.75 22.06 -19.89
CA PRO A 490 -44.98 21.79 -21.13
C PRO A 490 -43.48 22.14 -20.97
N GLY A 491 -42.51 22.00 -21.89
CA GLY A 491 -42.36 21.65 -23.31
C GLY A 491 -40.83 21.71 -23.64
N GLY A 492 -40.36 21.02 -24.69
CA GLY A 492 -38.95 20.75 -25.03
C GLY A 492 -38.11 21.94 -25.56
N PRO A 493 -37.02 21.76 -26.37
CA PRO A 493 -36.84 20.68 -27.37
C PRO A 493 -35.43 20.05 -27.59
N ASP A 494 -35.47 18.91 -28.29
CA ASP A 494 -34.57 18.34 -29.33
C ASP A 494 -33.09 17.98 -29.07
N ALA A 495 -32.74 16.68 -29.19
CA ALA A 495 -32.24 16.09 -30.45
C ALA A 495 -31.78 14.61 -30.33
N ALA A 496 -32.42 13.75 -31.13
CA ALA A 496 -31.89 12.61 -31.90
C ALA A 496 -30.89 11.58 -31.29
N LYS A 497 -31.31 10.30 -31.18
CA LYS A 497 -30.74 9.22 -32.03
C LYS A 497 -31.48 7.87 -31.98
N ALA A 498 -31.61 7.33 -33.19
CA ALA A 498 -32.16 6.08 -33.69
C ALA A 498 -31.87 4.77 -32.92
N LYS A 499 -32.87 3.88 -32.96
CA LYS A 499 -32.75 2.42 -32.80
C LYS A 499 -31.94 1.80 -33.93
N GLY A 500 -31.02 0.90 -33.60
CA GLY A 500 -30.38 -0.03 -34.52
C GLY A 500 -30.25 -1.42 -33.89
N LYS A 501 -30.99 -2.39 -34.43
CA LYS A 501 -30.87 -3.82 -34.16
C LYS A 501 -29.62 -4.35 -34.89
N ALA A 502 -28.70 -4.99 -34.18
CA ALA A 502 -27.72 -5.89 -34.80
C ALA A 502 -27.32 -6.98 -33.80
N GLY A 503 -27.58 -8.24 -34.18
CA GLY A 503 -27.08 -9.39 -33.46
C GLY A 503 -25.60 -9.62 -33.74
N ARG A 504 -24.85 -10.04 -32.72
CA ARG A 504 -23.60 -10.79 -32.90
C ARG A 504 -23.33 -11.67 -31.68
N ARG A 505 -23.14 -12.95 -31.97
CA ARG A 505 -22.51 -14.01 -31.17
C ARG A 505 -21.31 -13.50 -30.36
N GLY A 506 -21.28 -13.82 -29.07
CA GLY A 506 -20.11 -13.75 -28.20
C GLY A 506 -20.25 -14.79 -27.09
N GLY A 507 -19.29 -15.72 -27.02
CA GLY A 507 -19.33 -16.91 -26.18
C GLY A 507 -19.19 -16.64 -24.67
N ALA A 508 -19.56 -17.67 -23.93
CA ALA A 508 -19.62 -17.74 -22.48
C ALA A 508 -18.23 -17.68 -21.81
N GLY A 509 -18.20 -17.05 -20.64
CA GLY A 509 -17.10 -17.05 -19.68
C GLY A 509 -17.49 -16.28 -18.43
N GLY A 510 -18.41 -16.82 -17.62
CA GLY A 510 -18.92 -16.17 -16.41
C GLY A 510 -19.07 -17.17 -15.27
N GLY A 511 -17.99 -17.37 -14.52
CA GLY A 511 -18.01 -18.11 -13.25
C GLY A 511 -18.25 -17.19 -12.06
N ALA A 512 -19.09 -17.65 -11.13
CA ALA A 512 -19.12 -17.29 -9.71
C ALA A 512 -19.61 -15.90 -9.24
N ALA A 513 -20.42 -15.17 -10.02
CA ALA A 513 -21.12 -13.97 -9.51
C ALA A 513 -22.66 -14.01 -9.61
N GLY A 514 -23.25 -15.03 -10.23
CA GLY A 514 -24.70 -15.11 -10.46
C GLY A 514 -25.53 -15.86 -9.41
N GLY A 515 -24.90 -16.70 -8.57
CA GLY A 515 -25.62 -17.60 -7.67
C GLY A 515 -26.26 -16.92 -6.45
N MET A 516 -25.58 -15.93 -5.88
CA MET A 516 -26.02 -15.25 -4.64
C MET A 516 -27.26 -14.36 -4.88
N GLY A 517 -27.35 -13.72 -6.05
CA GLY A 517 -28.48 -12.86 -6.42
C GLY A 517 -29.77 -13.64 -6.60
N ALA A 518 -29.72 -14.73 -7.38
CA ALA A 518 -30.86 -15.62 -7.60
C ALA A 518 -31.32 -16.33 -6.30
N PHE A 519 -30.37 -16.67 -5.43
CA PHE A 519 -30.67 -17.22 -4.10
C PHE A 519 -31.42 -16.23 -3.21
N MET A 520 -30.96 -14.97 -3.14
CA MET A 520 -31.64 -13.94 -2.34
C MET A 520 -33.03 -13.59 -2.88
N GLU A 521 -33.22 -13.65 -4.20
CA GLU A 521 -34.51 -13.37 -4.84
C GLU A 521 -35.54 -14.48 -4.53
N LYS A 522 -35.14 -15.75 -4.61
CA LYS A 522 -35.99 -16.88 -4.17
C LYS A 522 -36.29 -16.86 -2.67
N MET A 523 -35.34 -16.43 -1.83
CA MET A 523 -35.54 -16.25 -0.38
C MET A 523 -36.52 -15.13 -0.02
N LYS A 524 -36.70 -14.12 -0.90
CA LYS A 524 -37.70 -13.06 -0.71
C LYS A 524 -39.14 -13.56 -0.95
N ASN A 525 -39.30 -14.65 -1.70
CA ASN A 525 -40.60 -15.27 -1.95
C ASN A 525 -41.09 -16.16 -0.81
N VAL A 526 -40.30 -16.33 0.26
CA VAL A 526 -40.73 -17.00 1.48
C VAL A 526 -41.59 -16.05 2.32
N PRO A 527 -42.83 -16.41 2.69
CA PRO A 527 -43.66 -15.61 3.59
C PRO A 527 -42.94 -15.30 4.92
N ALA A 528 -43.15 -14.10 5.47
CA ALA A 528 -42.43 -13.63 6.67
C ALA A 528 -42.59 -14.57 7.88
N GLU A 529 -43.76 -15.20 8.03
CA GLU A 529 -44.07 -16.17 9.10
C GLU A 529 -43.26 -17.47 8.99
N ASP A 530 -42.95 -17.92 7.76
CA ASP A 530 -42.20 -19.15 7.51
C ASP A 530 -40.68 -18.92 7.56
N ARG A 531 -40.24 -17.66 7.36
CA ARG A 531 -38.82 -17.26 7.48
C ARG A 531 -38.29 -17.36 8.92
N ALA A 532 -39.16 -17.18 9.91
CA ALA A 532 -38.81 -17.40 11.32
C ALA A 532 -38.67 -18.90 11.64
N LYS A 533 -39.54 -19.74 11.06
CA LYS A 533 -39.54 -21.20 11.26
C LYS A 533 -38.34 -21.90 10.61
N LEU A 534 -37.78 -21.33 9.53
CA LEU A 534 -36.58 -21.82 8.85
C LEU A 534 -35.33 -22.02 9.75
N LYS A 535 -35.26 -21.31 10.89
CA LYS A 535 -34.14 -21.43 11.85
C LYS A 535 -34.33 -22.56 12.87
N SER A 536 -35.58 -22.97 13.14
CA SER A 536 -35.92 -23.93 14.21
C SER A 536 -36.66 -25.18 13.71
N ALA A 537 -37.06 -25.23 12.44
CA ALA A 537 -37.77 -26.37 11.85
C ALA A 537 -36.84 -27.56 11.54
N SER A 538 -37.44 -28.74 11.45
CA SER A 538 -36.75 -29.97 11.01
C SER A 538 -36.30 -29.86 9.55
N ASP A 539 -35.32 -30.67 9.14
CA ASP A 539 -34.78 -30.63 7.77
C ASP A 539 -35.85 -30.91 6.71
N GLU A 540 -36.87 -31.71 7.03
CA GLU A 540 -37.99 -32.05 6.14
C GLU A 540 -38.97 -30.87 5.98
N GLU A 541 -39.40 -30.26 7.09
CA GLU A 541 -40.27 -29.07 7.07
C GLU A 541 -39.59 -27.88 6.39
N ARG A 542 -38.28 -27.74 6.58
CA ARG A 542 -37.48 -26.69 5.94
C ARG A 542 -37.39 -26.89 4.43
N ALA A 543 -37.26 -28.14 3.97
CA ALA A 543 -37.27 -28.45 2.56
C ALA A 543 -38.63 -28.12 1.92
N GLU A 544 -39.75 -28.39 2.59
CA GLU A 544 -41.09 -28.02 2.09
C GLU A 544 -41.28 -26.51 1.97
N ILE A 545 -40.85 -25.73 2.97
CA ILE A 545 -40.92 -24.26 2.94
C ILE A 545 -40.10 -23.69 1.77
N LEU A 546 -38.91 -24.24 1.54
CA LEU A 546 -38.04 -23.78 0.46
C LEU A 546 -38.51 -24.27 -0.92
N LYS A 547 -39.10 -25.46 -1.05
CA LYS A 547 -39.76 -25.88 -2.30
C LYS A 547 -40.91 -24.94 -2.66
N LYS A 548 -41.73 -24.52 -1.68
CA LYS A 548 -42.80 -23.52 -1.89
C LYS A 548 -42.26 -22.16 -2.33
N ALA A 549 -41.03 -21.82 -1.98
CA ALA A 549 -40.33 -20.61 -2.42
C ALA A 549 -39.57 -20.75 -3.76
N GLY A 550 -39.69 -21.90 -4.44
CA GLY A 550 -39.15 -22.11 -5.78
C GLY A 550 -37.72 -22.68 -5.84
N PHE A 551 -37.24 -23.30 -4.76
CA PHE A 551 -35.97 -24.05 -4.78
C PHE A 551 -36.16 -25.44 -5.38
N SER A 552 -35.21 -25.89 -6.22
CA SER A 552 -35.23 -27.24 -6.79
C SER A 552 -34.67 -28.26 -5.82
N ASP A 553 -35.00 -29.54 -6.03
CA ASP A 553 -34.55 -30.65 -5.18
C ASP A 553 -33.01 -30.77 -5.15
N SER A 554 -32.32 -30.45 -6.26
CA SER A 554 -30.86 -30.42 -6.33
C SER A 554 -30.23 -29.26 -5.53
N GLU A 555 -30.90 -28.10 -5.48
CA GLU A 555 -30.44 -26.93 -4.70
C GLU A 555 -30.61 -27.18 -3.20
N LEU A 556 -31.67 -27.89 -2.81
CA LEU A 556 -31.94 -28.27 -1.42
C LEU A 556 -30.94 -29.30 -0.90
N ASP A 557 -30.58 -30.29 -1.72
CA ASP A 557 -29.54 -31.27 -1.37
C ASP A 557 -28.15 -30.63 -1.24
N GLN A 558 -27.81 -29.66 -2.10
CA GLN A 558 -26.57 -28.88 -1.95
C GLN A 558 -26.54 -28.07 -0.65
N MET A 559 -27.67 -27.46 -0.25
CA MET A 559 -27.74 -26.74 1.03
C MET A 559 -27.65 -27.67 2.23
N ARG A 560 -28.24 -28.86 2.15
CA ARG A 560 -28.13 -29.90 3.18
C ARG A 560 -26.68 -30.38 3.32
N GLN A 561 -25.99 -30.61 2.21
CA GLN A 561 -24.57 -30.98 2.20
C GLN A 561 -23.65 -29.87 2.72
N MET A 562 -23.87 -28.61 2.34
CA MET A 562 -23.08 -27.49 2.87
C MET A 562 -23.27 -27.29 4.38
N ARG A 563 -24.45 -27.57 4.91
CA ARG A 563 -24.72 -27.49 6.34
C ARG A 563 -24.13 -28.67 7.12
N ALA A 564 -24.17 -29.87 6.54
CA ALA A 564 -23.56 -31.06 7.12
C ALA A 564 -22.02 -31.03 7.07
N GLY A 565 -21.43 -30.31 6.11
CA GLY A 565 -19.98 -30.18 5.93
C GLY A 565 -19.30 -29.06 6.74
N GLY A 566 -20.03 -28.35 7.60
CA GLY A 566 -19.50 -27.25 8.42
C GLY A 566 -18.70 -27.73 9.62
N GLY A 567 -17.57 -28.40 9.38
CA GLY A 567 -16.65 -28.89 10.41
C GLY A 567 -15.37 -29.48 9.81
N GLY A 568 -14.47 -28.63 9.31
CA GLY A 568 -13.15 -29.04 8.83
C GLY A 568 -12.56 -28.04 7.83
N GLY A 569 -11.37 -27.51 8.13
CA GLY A 569 -10.72 -26.42 7.38
C GLY A 569 -10.28 -26.77 5.95
N PRO A 570 -9.92 -25.75 5.15
CA PRO A 570 -9.73 -25.91 3.70
C PRO A 570 -8.35 -26.46 3.34
N GLY A 571 -8.33 -27.67 2.78
CA GLY A 571 -7.22 -28.21 1.98
C GLY A 571 -7.44 -27.94 0.49
N GLY A 572 -6.39 -27.55 -0.22
CA GLY A 572 -6.42 -26.99 -1.58
C GLY A 572 -6.80 -27.95 -2.74
N PRO A 573 -6.99 -27.41 -3.95
CA PRO A 573 -7.55 -28.16 -5.08
C PRO A 573 -6.49 -28.89 -5.90
N GLY A 574 -6.62 -30.22 -5.97
CA GLY A 574 -5.98 -31.08 -6.98
C GLY A 574 -6.88 -31.26 -8.19
N GLY A 575 -6.32 -31.07 -9.38
CA GLY A 575 -7.02 -31.14 -10.67
C GLY A 575 -7.31 -32.56 -11.15
N GLY A 576 -8.41 -32.70 -11.90
CA GLY A 576 -8.75 -33.87 -12.69
C GLY A 576 -9.89 -33.54 -13.65
N GLY A 577 -9.59 -33.44 -14.95
CA GLY A 577 -10.56 -33.10 -16.00
C GLY A 577 -11.47 -34.28 -16.37
N PRO A 578 -12.68 -34.06 -16.92
CA PRO A 578 -13.57 -35.13 -17.34
C PRO A 578 -13.38 -35.52 -18.81
N GLY A 579 -13.26 -36.83 -19.05
CA GLY A 579 -13.29 -37.47 -20.37
C GLY A 579 -14.70 -37.52 -20.96
N GLY A 580 -14.77 -37.46 -22.30
CA GLY A 580 -16.01 -37.56 -23.07
C GLY A 580 -16.45 -39.01 -23.37
N PRO A 581 -17.68 -39.22 -23.89
CA PRO A 581 -18.29 -40.54 -24.01
C PRO A 581 -18.20 -41.12 -25.45
N GLY A 582 -17.86 -42.40 -25.53
CA GLY A 582 -18.17 -43.31 -26.64
C GLY A 582 -18.36 -44.70 -26.01
N GLY A 583 -19.42 -45.47 -26.25
CA GLY A 583 -20.02 -45.79 -27.54
C GLY A 583 -19.54 -47.18 -27.95
N GLY A 584 -20.20 -48.25 -27.49
CA GLY A 584 -19.86 -49.63 -27.85
C GLY A 584 -20.76 -50.67 -27.17
N GLY A 585 -21.55 -51.38 -27.97
CA GLY A 585 -22.55 -52.36 -27.56
C GLY A 585 -22.01 -53.75 -27.16
N PRO A 586 -22.91 -54.72 -26.93
CA PRO A 586 -22.73 -55.83 -25.97
C PRO A 586 -22.43 -57.19 -26.61
N GLY A 587 -21.92 -58.14 -25.83
CA GLY A 587 -22.09 -59.56 -26.17
C GLY A 587 -21.07 -60.56 -25.61
N GLY A 588 -21.40 -61.15 -24.46
CA GLY A 588 -21.35 -62.60 -24.26
C GLY A 588 -20.03 -63.30 -23.90
N PRO A 589 -20.10 -64.50 -23.28
CA PRO A 589 -19.28 -64.86 -22.12
C PRO A 589 -18.48 -66.17 -22.26
N GLY A 590 -17.62 -66.45 -21.27
CA GLY A 590 -17.38 -67.82 -20.83
C GLY A 590 -15.92 -68.25 -20.68
N GLY A 591 -15.67 -69.02 -19.61
CA GLY A 591 -14.50 -69.89 -19.50
C GLY A 591 -13.70 -69.72 -18.22
N GLY A 592 -14.20 -70.25 -17.10
CA GLY A 592 -13.40 -70.47 -15.91
C GLY A 592 -12.55 -71.73 -15.99
N GLY A 593 -11.54 -71.82 -15.12
CA GLY A 593 -10.99 -73.10 -14.66
C GLY A 593 -9.47 -73.13 -14.43
N PRO A 594 -8.96 -73.85 -13.41
CA PRO A 594 -7.75 -73.50 -12.67
C PRO A 594 -6.60 -74.52 -12.86
N GLY A 595 -5.39 -74.21 -12.37
CA GLY A 595 -4.31 -75.22 -12.34
C GLY A 595 -2.99 -74.79 -11.73
N GLY A 596 -2.86 -75.00 -10.42
CA GLY A 596 -1.79 -75.72 -9.70
C GLY A 596 -0.29 -75.41 -9.85
N PRO A 597 0.54 -75.81 -8.85
CA PRO A 597 1.87 -75.23 -8.60
C PRO A 597 3.05 -76.19 -8.86
N GLY A 598 4.25 -75.64 -8.95
CA GLY A 598 5.53 -76.36 -8.88
C GLY A 598 6.67 -75.34 -9.01
N GLY A 599 7.80 -75.42 -8.33
CA GLY A 599 8.37 -76.45 -7.48
C GLY A 599 9.90 -76.26 -7.52
N GLY A 600 10.54 -76.40 -6.35
CA GLY A 600 11.89 -76.94 -6.20
C GLY A 600 13.09 -76.19 -6.80
N GLY A 601 14.01 -75.76 -5.92
CA GLY A 601 15.37 -75.38 -6.32
C GLY A 601 16.28 -75.09 -5.14
N ARG A 602 16.62 -76.13 -4.37
CA ARG A 602 17.68 -76.11 -3.34
C ARG A 602 19.06 -76.06 -3.98
N GLY A 603 20.00 -75.36 -3.36
CA GLY A 603 21.44 -75.61 -3.53
C GLY A 603 22.31 -74.65 -2.71
N PRO A 604 23.38 -75.09 -2.03
CA PRO A 604 23.78 -74.54 -0.73
C PRO A 604 25.19 -73.91 -0.67
N GLY A 605 25.42 -73.11 0.38
CA GLY A 605 26.54 -73.26 1.33
C GLY A 605 27.96 -72.84 0.91
N GLY A 606 28.51 -71.86 1.63
CA GLY A 606 29.95 -71.56 1.69
C GLY A 606 30.26 -70.45 2.70
N PRO A 607 31.00 -70.70 3.81
CA PRO A 607 31.20 -69.77 4.93
C PRO A 607 32.63 -69.17 4.99
N GLY A 608 32.81 -68.18 5.88
CA GLY A 608 34.10 -67.64 6.36
C GLY A 608 34.29 -66.18 5.96
N GLY A 609 34.70 -65.23 6.81
CA GLY A 609 35.28 -65.27 8.14
C GLY A 609 36.33 -64.16 8.21
N GLY A 610 36.17 -63.21 9.15
CA GLY A 610 37.19 -62.33 9.74
C GLY A 610 38.01 -61.38 8.85
N ASN A 611 37.83 -60.07 9.00
CA ASN A 611 38.70 -59.24 9.86
C ASN A 611 38.02 -57.91 10.17
#